data_AF-A0A4U9W258-F1
#
_entry.id   AF-A0A4U9W258-F1
#
_cell.length_a   1.000
_cell.length_b   1.000
_cell.length_c   1.000
_cell.angle_alpha   90.00
_cell.angle_beta   90.00
_cell.angle_gamma   90.00
#
_symmetry.space_group_name_H-M   'P 1'
#
loop_
_entity.id
_entity.type
_entity.pdbx_description
1 polymer ?
#
loop_
_entity_poly.entity_id
_entity_poly.type
_entity_poly.pdbx_seq_one_letter_code
_entity_poly.pdbx_strand_id
1 'polypeptide(L)'
;MSDEYYDQYLPGLVKEGLVAESEIDRACRDVLNTKYDMGLFKDPYNHLGPVGSDLQDTNAESRLHRAEARVIARKTMVLLKNDKQTLPLQKQGTIALIGPMADSQRDIMGSWSAAGVVKQSITVREGVAECGGR
;
A
#
# COMPACT_ATOMS: atom_id res chain seq x y z
N MET A 1 -17.18 -12.81 10.43
CA MET A 1 -16.25 -13.16 9.34
C MET A 1 -16.42 -14.66 9.07
N SER A 2 -15.90 -15.21 7.98
CA SER A 2 -16.06 -16.65 7.64
C SER A 2 -15.41 -17.59 8.66
N ASP A 3 -14.47 -17.10 9.47
CA ASP A 3 -13.75 -17.81 10.53
C ASP A 3 -14.64 -18.23 11.70
N GLU A 4 -15.53 -17.35 12.17
CA GLU A 4 -16.46 -17.65 13.26
C GLU A 4 -17.39 -18.83 12.93
N TYR A 5 -17.79 -18.95 11.66
CA TYR A 5 -18.58 -20.10 11.19
C TYR A 5 -17.77 -21.40 11.15
N TYR A 6 -16.47 -21.34 10.89
CA TYR A 6 -15.64 -22.55 10.84
C TYR A 6 -15.51 -23.16 12.24
N ASP A 7 -15.21 -22.33 13.23
CA ASP A 7 -15.10 -22.77 14.62
C ASP A 7 -16.45 -23.25 15.18
N GLN A 8 -17.55 -22.55 14.84
CA GLN A 8 -18.88 -22.89 15.35
C GLN A 8 -19.47 -24.17 14.74
N TYR A 9 -19.34 -24.37 13.42
CA TYR A 9 -20.10 -25.41 12.71
C TYR A 9 -19.28 -26.62 12.28
N LEU A 10 -17.98 -26.49 11.97
CA LEU A 10 -17.19 -27.63 11.48
C LEU A 10 -17.15 -28.81 12.45
N PRO A 11 -17.06 -28.64 13.79
CA PRO A 11 -17.11 -29.78 14.70
C PRO A 11 -18.40 -30.59 14.60
N GLY A 12 -19.54 -29.93 14.36
CA GLY A 12 -20.84 -30.59 14.15
C GLY A 12 -20.90 -31.28 12.78
N LEU A 13 -20.51 -30.58 11.73
CA LEU A 13 -20.53 -31.09 10.35
C LEU A 13 -19.60 -32.30 10.15
N VAL A 14 -18.46 -32.35 10.85
CA VAL A 14 -17.58 -33.53 10.85
C VAL A 14 -18.26 -34.71 11.57
N LYS A 15 -18.90 -34.47 12.72
CA LYS A 15 -19.65 -35.52 13.44
C LYS A 15 -20.82 -36.07 12.63
N GLU A 16 -21.46 -35.22 11.84
CA GLU A 16 -22.57 -35.59 10.94
C GLU A 16 -22.08 -36.24 9.64
N GLY A 17 -20.76 -36.28 9.39
CA GLY A 17 -20.17 -36.83 8.17
C GLY A 17 -20.37 -35.96 6.92
N LEU A 18 -20.84 -34.73 7.09
CA LEU A 18 -21.06 -33.76 6.01
C LEU A 18 -19.77 -33.09 5.55
N VAL A 19 -18.75 -33.09 6.41
CA VAL A 19 -17.38 -32.65 6.10
C VAL A 19 -16.42 -33.76 6.50
N ALA A 20 -15.51 -34.13 5.59
CA ALA A 20 -14.50 -35.13 5.93
C ALA A 20 -13.40 -34.52 6.80
N GLU A 21 -12.93 -35.25 7.81
CA GLU A 21 -11.82 -34.82 8.67
C GLU A 21 -10.55 -34.48 7.87
N SER A 22 -10.31 -35.21 6.76
CA SER A 22 -9.20 -34.93 5.84
C SER A 22 -9.26 -33.55 5.18
N GLU A 23 -10.44 -32.94 5.05
CA GLU A 23 -10.58 -31.57 4.54
C GLU A 23 -10.11 -30.55 5.58
N ILE A 24 -10.36 -30.82 6.86
CA ILE A 24 -9.84 -30.03 7.99
C ILE A 24 -8.33 -30.18 8.05
N ASP A 25 -7.82 -31.41 7.95
CA ASP A 25 -6.37 -31.68 7.95
C ASP A 25 -5.65 -30.93 6.83
N ARG A 26 -6.24 -30.91 5.61
CA ARG A 26 -5.69 -30.17 4.49
C ARG A 26 -5.67 -28.67 4.77
N ALA A 27 -6.80 -28.09 5.18
CA ALA A 27 -6.89 -26.66 5.45
C ALA A 27 -5.94 -26.22 6.58
N CYS A 28 -5.85 -27.03 7.65
CA CYS A 28 -4.91 -26.81 8.75
C CYS A 28 -3.46 -26.88 8.24
N ARG A 29 -3.12 -27.91 7.45
CA ARG A 29 -1.80 -28.08 6.85
C ARG A 29 -1.40 -26.89 5.99
N ASP A 30 -2.30 -26.32 5.19
CA ASP A 30 -1.98 -25.16 4.34
C ASP A 30 -1.64 -23.90 5.15
N VAL A 31 -2.36 -23.65 6.25
CA VAL A 31 -2.04 -22.56 7.19
C VAL A 31 -0.70 -22.81 7.88
N LEU A 32 -0.45 -24.03 8.34
CA LEU A 32 0.80 -24.39 8.99
C LEU A 32 1.98 -24.32 8.02
N ASN A 33 1.83 -24.78 6.78
CA ASN A 33 2.86 -24.68 5.75
C ASN A 33 3.19 -23.22 5.43
N THR A 34 2.18 -22.35 5.31
CA THR A 34 2.41 -20.92 5.12
C THR A 34 3.24 -20.33 6.26
N LYS A 35 2.91 -20.65 7.53
CA LYS A 35 3.69 -20.21 8.69
C LYS A 35 5.11 -20.80 8.70
N TYR A 36 5.27 -22.02 8.20
CA TYR A 36 6.57 -22.67 8.04
C TYR A 36 7.44 -21.98 7.00
N ASP A 37 6.90 -21.70 5.82
CA ASP A 37 7.60 -20.99 4.74
C ASP A 37 7.98 -19.56 5.13
N MET A 38 7.13 -18.89 5.94
CA MET A 38 7.44 -17.60 6.56
C MET A 38 8.50 -17.70 7.68
N GLY A 39 8.92 -18.90 8.06
CA GLY A 39 9.93 -19.14 9.10
C GLY A 39 9.43 -18.94 10.54
N LEU A 40 8.12 -18.78 10.76
CA LEU A 40 7.54 -18.44 12.07
C LEU A 40 7.65 -19.56 13.11
N PHE A 41 7.80 -20.82 12.68
CA PHE A 41 8.09 -21.93 13.58
C PHE A 41 9.54 -21.94 14.07
N LYS A 42 10.47 -21.37 13.29
CA LYS A 42 11.88 -21.25 13.69
C LYS A 42 12.08 -20.06 14.61
N ASP A 43 11.47 -18.93 14.26
CA ASP A 43 11.47 -17.72 15.07
C ASP A 43 10.16 -16.95 14.83
N PRO A 44 9.24 -16.92 15.80
CA PRO A 44 7.96 -16.24 15.66
C PRO A 44 8.08 -14.71 15.63
N TYR A 45 9.27 -14.15 15.92
CA TYR A 45 9.53 -12.71 15.94
C TYR A 45 10.44 -12.23 14.80
N ASN A 46 10.74 -13.09 13.82
CA ASN A 46 11.70 -12.82 12.74
C ASN A 46 11.39 -11.56 11.88
N HIS A 47 10.16 -11.06 11.91
CA HIS A 47 9.72 -9.85 11.21
C HIS A 47 9.52 -8.63 12.13
N LEU A 48 9.77 -8.77 13.44
CA LEU A 48 9.57 -7.73 14.45
C LEU A 48 10.88 -7.13 14.96
N GLY A 49 12.01 -7.80 14.72
CA GLY A 49 13.31 -7.42 15.25
C GLY A 49 13.42 -7.64 16.76
N PRO A 50 14.56 -7.27 17.37
CA PRO A 50 14.73 -7.34 18.82
C PRO A 50 13.69 -6.49 19.57
N VAL A 51 13.37 -6.90 20.80
CA VAL A 51 12.45 -6.15 21.66
C VAL A 51 12.94 -4.70 21.81
N GLY A 52 12.08 -3.75 21.42
CA GLY A 52 12.35 -2.32 21.51
C GLY A 52 13.19 -1.72 20.38
N SER A 53 13.51 -2.47 19.32
CA SER A 53 14.29 -1.93 18.19
C SER A 53 13.46 -1.14 17.18
N ASP A 54 12.15 -1.34 17.13
CA ASP A 54 11.30 -0.61 16.17
C ASP A 54 11.10 0.85 16.59
N LEU A 55 11.02 1.74 15.61
CA LEU A 55 10.77 3.15 15.86
C LEU A 55 9.34 3.33 16.38
N GLN A 56 9.18 4.17 17.42
CA GLN A 56 7.85 4.44 17.96
C GLN A 56 6.93 5.14 16.95
N ASP A 57 7.49 6.05 16.13
CA ASP A 57 6.73 6.69 15.06
C ASP A 57 6.78 5.83 13.78
N THR A 58 5.72 5.05 13.61
CA THR A 58 5.54 4.20 12.42
C THR A 58 5.38 5.00 11.13
N ASN A 59 5.00 6.28 11.21
CA ASN A 59 4.82 7.17 10.07
C ASN A 59 5.98 8.16 9.87
N ALA A 60 7.10 7.98 10.58
CA ALA A 60 8.25 8.88 10.45
C ALA A 60 8.70 9.01 8.98
N GLU A 61 9.01 10.24 8.54
CA GLU A 61 9.46 10.52 7.17
C GLU A 61 10.67 9.68 6.75
N SER A 62 11.55 9.35 7.70
CA SER A 62 12.73 8.50 7.47
C SER A 62 12.40 7.06 7.06
N ARG A 63 11.15 6.60 7.27
CA ARG A 63 10.67 5.27 6.86
C ARG A 63 10.04 5.26 5.47
N LEU A 64 9.87 6.42 4.84
CA LEU A 64 9.24 6.54 3.53
C LEU A 64 10.25 6.33 2.39
N HIS A 65 9.79 5.67 1.33
CA HIS A 65 10.57 5.40 0.11
C HIS A 65 10.20 6.40 -1.00
N ARG A 66 10.34 7.70 -0.71
CA ARG A 66 9.84 8.79 -1.59
C ARG A 66 10.56 8.83 -2.94
N ALA A 67 11.87 8.55 -2.97
CA ALA A 67 12.67 8.61 -4.19
C ALA A 67 12.21 7.55 -5.20
N GLU A 68 12.04 6.31 -4.74
CA GLU A 68 11.55 5.17 -5.51
C GLU A 68 10.12 5.43 -5.99
N ALA A 69 9.23 5.88 -5.09
CA ALA A 69 7.86 6.23 -5.45
C ALA A 69 7.81 7.29 -6.57
N ARG A 70 8.65 8.33 -6.50
CA ARG A 70 8.75 9.37 -7.53
C ARG A 70 9.26 8.83 -8.86
N VAL A 71 10.21 7.90 -8.86
CA VAL A 71 10.73 7.27 -10.08
C VAL A 71 9.65 6.44 -10.76
N ILE A 72 8.92 5.62 -10.01
CA ILE A 72 7.85 4.79 -10.57
C ILE A 72 6.70 5.66 -11.08
N ALA A 73 6.25 6.65 -10.31
CA ALA A 73 5.17 7.55 -10.72
C ALA A 73 5.47 8.28 -12.05
N ARG A 74 6.73 8.65 -12.32
CA ARG A 74 7.12 9.26 -13.60
C ARG A 74 6.99 8.30 -14.79
N LYS A 75 7.17 7.00 -14.58
CA LYS A 75 7.12 5.97 -15.63
C LYS A 75 5.70 5.51 -15.94
N THR A 76 4.73 5.79 -15.06
CA THR A 76 3.33 5.38 -15.24
C THR A 76 2.46 6.44 -15.91
N MET A 77 2.96 7.67 -16.06
CA MET A 77 2.24 8.74 -16.75
C MET A 77 2.14 8.46 -18.25
N VAL A 78 0.94 8.63 -18.81
CA VAL A 78 0.68 8.46 -20.25
C VAL A 78 0.34 9.81 -20.87
N LEU A 79 1.13 10.23 -21.86
CA LEU A 79 0.86 11.44 -22.63
C LEU A 79 -0.17 11.14 -23.72
N LEU A 80 -1.42 11.58 -23.50
CA LEU A 80 -2.52 11.31 -24.45
C LEU A 80 -2.51 12.24 -25.67
N LYS A 81 -2.01 13.47 -25.52
CA LYS A 81 -2.00 14.49 -26.59
C LYS A 81 -0.93 15.56 -26.32
N ASN A 82 -0.23 16.01 -27.37
CA ASN A 82 0.72 17.14 -27.30
C ASN A 82 0.73 17.94 -28.61
N ASP A 83 -0.19 18.89 -28.74
CA ASP A 83 -0.26 19.76 -29.93
C ASP A 83 0.75 20.90 -29.84
N LYS A 84 1.31 21.29 -30.99
CA LYS A 84 2.20 22.46 -31.15
C LYS A 84 3.38 22.49 -30.18
N GLN A 85 3.88 21.31 -29.77
CA GLN A 85 4.99 21.18 -28.83
C GLN A 85 4.77 21.95 -27.52
N THR A 86 3.55 21.92 -27.00
CA THR A 86 3.19 22.61 -25.76
C THR A 86 3.99 22.07 -24.57
N LEU A 87 4.21 20.75 -24.53
CA LEU A 87 5.07 20.10 -23.54
C LEU A 87 6.44 19.73 -24.14
N PRO A 88 7.53 19.83 -23.34
CA PRO A 88 7.57 20.25 -21.93
C PRO A 88 7.43 21.77 -21.75
N LEU A 89 6.78 22.18 -20.66
CA LEU A 89 6.68 23.61 -20.31
C LEU A 89 8.06 24.18 -19.99
N GLN A 90 8.30 25.40 -20.47
CA GLN A 90 9.48 26.18 -20.05
C GLN A 90 9.28 26.68 -18.62
N LYS A 91 10.36 26.73 -17.83
CA LYS A 91 10.34 27.28 -16.46
C LYS A 91 10.43 28.81 -16.47
N GLN A 92 9.45 29.44 -17.12
CA GLN A 92 9.36 30.88 -17.25
C GLN A 92 7.91 31.32 -17.39
N GLY A 93 7.65 32.60 -17.12
CA GLY A 93 6.31 33.18 -17.17
C GLY A 93 5.43 32.76 -16.00
N THR A 94 4.13 33.02 -16.12
CA THR A 94 3.15 32.76 -15.08
C THR A 94 2.26 31.59 -15.48
N ILE A 95 2.18 30.56 -14.62
CA ILE A 95 1.33 29.38 -14.83
C ILE A 95 0.11 29.49 -13.90
N ALA A 96 -1.09 29.49 -14.49
CA ALA A 96 -2.32 29.32 -13.73
C ALA A 96 -2.61 27.81 -13.57
N LEU A 97 -2.62 27.31 -12.33
CA LEU A 97 -3.00 25.94 -12.00
C LEU A 97 -4.44 25.93 -11.47
N ILE A 98 -5.37 25.36 -12.24
CA ILE A 98 -6.81 25.44 -11.98
C ILE A 98 -7.42 24.03 -11.94
N GLY A 99 -8.23 23.77 -10.92
CA GLY A 99 -9.04 22.54 -10.79
C GLY A 99 -9.10 22.03 -9.36
N PRO A 100 -10.14 21.25 -8.99
CA PRO A 100 -10.35 20.79 -7.61
C PRO A 100 -9.26 19.83 -7.12
N MET A 101 -8.60 19.13 -8.03
CA MET A 101 -7.51 18.19 -7.71
C MET A 101 -6.14 18.84 -7.62
N ALA A 102 -6.01 20.14 -7.95
CA ALA A 102 -4.72 20.82 -8.00
C ALA A 102 -3.97 20.76 -6.67
N ASP A 103 -4.69 20.87 -5.55
CA ASP A 103 -4.13 20.90 -4.20
C ASP A 103 -4.72 19.83 -3.27
N SER A 104 -5.15 18.70 -3.83
CA SER A 104 -5.72 17.60 -3.04
C SER A 104 -4.68 16.54 -2.69
N GLN A 105 -4.34 16.45 -1.40
CA GLN A 105 -3.49 15.38 -0.86
C GLN A 105 -4.23 14.02 -0.79
N ARG A 106 -5.56 14.02 -0.64
CA ARG A 106 -6.33 12.77 -0.54
C ARG A 106 -6.44 12.08 -1.89
N ASP A 107 -6.68 12.85 -2.94
CA ASP A 107 -6.99 12.31 -4.26
C ASP A 107 -5.72 11.82 -4.98
N ILE A 108 -4.58 12.50 -4.79
CA ILE A 108 -3.30 12.08 -5.39
C ILE A 108 -2.84 10.70 -4.89
N MET A 109 -3.26 10.31 -3.69
CA MET A 109 -2.97 9.00 -3.09
C MET A 109 -3.87 7.87 -3.64
N GLY A 110 -5.03 8.21 -4.20
CA GLY A 110 -6.00 7.27 -4.74
C GLY A 110 -6.76 6.43 -3.70
N SER A 111 -7.53 5.47 -4.21
CA SER A 111 -8.19 4.42 -3.40
C SER A 111 -7.21 3.33 -2.99
N TRP A 112 -7.57 2.50 -2.00
CA TRP A 112 -6.75 1.37 -1.56
C TRP A 112 -5.31 1.76 -1.18
N SER A 113 -5.16 2.94 -0.58
CA SER A 113 -3.89 3.53 -0.17
C SER A 113 -3.25 2.87 1.05
N ALA A 114 -3.81 1.76 1.54
CA ALA A 114 -3.38 1.04 2.74
C ALA A 114 -3.10 1.98 3.93
N ALA A 115 -1.89 1.91 4.49
CA ALA A 115 -1.44 2.73 5.61
C ALA A 115 -0.92 4.13 5.21
N GLY A 116 -1.14 4.57 3.97
CA GLY A 116 -0.70 5.88 3.50
C GLY A 116 -1.31 7.04 4.30
N VAL A 117 -0.47 7.98 4.72
CA VAL A 117 -0.89 9.18 5.46
C VAL A 117 -1.12 10.33 4.49
N VAL A 118 -2.36 10.80 4.42
CA VAL A 118 -2.78 11.88 3.49
C VAL A 118 -1.85 13.09 3.56
N LYS A 119 -1.53 13.56 4.77
CA LYS A 119 -0.71 14.77 4.98
C LYS A 119 0.74 14.65 4.50
N GLN A 120 1.22 13.43 4.22
CA GLN A 120 2.56 13.17 3.70
C GLN A 120 2.60 13.17 2.16
N SER A 121 1.46 13.31 1.49
CA SER A 121 1.39 13.36 0.03
C SER A 121 1.78 14.73 -0.50
N ILE A 122 2.45 14.76 -1.65
CA ILE A 122 2.78 15.99 -2.38
C ILE A 122 1.69 16.23 -3.43
N THR A 123 1.03 17.39 -3.38
CA THR A 123 -0.01 17.75 -4.35
C THR A 123 0.60 18.16 -5.69
N VAL A 124 -0.23 18.28 -6.73
CA VAL A 124 0.21 18.81 -8.03
C VAL A 124 0.71 20.25 -7.87
N ARG A 125 0.00 21.08 -7.08
CA ARG A 125 0.39 22.46 -6.78
C ARG A 125 1.77 22.53 -6.13
N GLU A 126 2.00 21.71 -5.10
CA GLU A 126 3.29 21.66 -4.40
C GLU A 126 4.42 21.23 -5.34
N GLY A 127 4.23 20.15 -6.11
CA GLY A 127 5.23 19.67 -7.05
C GLY A 127 5.56 20.67 -8.18
N VAL A 128 4.56 21.39 -8.69
CA VAL A 128 4.77 22.47 -9.68
C VAL A 128 5.51 23.65 -9.05
N ALA A 129 5.15 24.07 -7.84
CA ALA A 129 5.81 25.17 -7.14
C ALA A 129 7.29 24.87 -6.84
N GLU A 130 7.63 23.65 -6.44
CA GLU A 130 9.01 23.22 -6.23
C GLU A 130 9.83 23.22 -7.53
N CYS A 131 9.21 22.87 -8.66
CA CYS A 131 9.89 22.77 -9.95
C CYS A 131 10.01 24.12 -10.66
N GLY A 132 9.08 25.05 -10.41
CA GLY A 132 8.86 26.26 -11.19
C GLY A 132 9.97 27.30 -11.13
N GLY A 133 10.84 27.26 -10.12
CA GLY A 133 11.70 28.42 -9.85
C GLY A 133 10.86 29.64 -9.45
N ARG A 134 11.48 30.62 -8.82
CA ARG A 134 10.84 31.93 -8.64
C ARG A 134 10.89 32.72 -9.93
#